data_AF-A0RW40-F1
#
_entry.id   AF-A0RW40-F1
#
_cell.length_a   1.000
_cell.length_b   1.000
_cell.length_c   1.000
_cell.angle_alpha   90.00
_cell.angle_beta   90.00
_cell.angle_gamma   90.00
#
_symmetry.space_group_name_H-M   'P 1'
#
loop_
_entity.id
_entity.type
_entity.pdbx_description
1 polymer ?
#
loop_
_entity_poly.entity_id
_entity_poly.type
_entity_poly.pdbx_seq_one_letter_code
_entity_poly.pdbx_strand_id
1 'polypeptide(L)'
;MVESNYEVLGVSDGAPAKEIQEAFRKLALLHHSDRGGDAEKFKRIKQAYEDLKAGKRYPDTTDERLRNSRVYTGDDEAEARRRNTIIAREIAAEMRLVEEWAAALARSGGTATRLFGSKSMGEMEFERKANGALSIKGNVMAGKLEYDGPITIQGSISSPSFSEEDSTVITCSTGDFRMVNPIENKYRIENGAAVTAKNGNIIAGNVFGRKMRVQDPGGKVGLYLTVERRTRLYAPHGEVVVENAANTVEIDAESVIVLNTIEDDARISAKRILMYGSKITHDAVIELKKGGRIRFFEDFSVQGLSDDATLTLEGGRSFRLHELKVRKINDIPPEYIRGETPGYAKAAVAQESRPAGPAYHKDDTMVGKGFVITYEMLENFEKRAEGPRGRWLSRMRGRA
;
A
#
# COMPACT_ATOMS: atom_id res chain seq x y z
N MET A 1 4.94 32.23 -30.45
CA MET A 1 3.87 31.62 -31.24
C MET A 1 3.81 30.15 -30.87
N VAL A 2 2.62 29.57 -30.74
CA VAL A 2 2.44 28.16 -30.41
C VAL A 2 2.67 27.35 -31.68
N GLU A 3 3.57 26.38 -31.66
CA GLU A 3 3.78 25.46 -32.78
C GLU A 3 2.50 24.63 -33.04
N SER A 4 2.12 24.49 -34.30
CA SER A 4 0.97 23.67 -34.70
C SER A 4 1.28 22.18 -34.56
N ASN A 5 0.23 21.34 -34.52
CA ASN A 5 0.43 19.88 -34.46
C ASN A 5 1.12 19.33 -35.72
N TYR A 6 0.92 19.99 -36.87
CA TYR A 6 1.62 19.68 -38.12
C TYR A 6 3.12 20.00 -38.02
N GLU A 7 3.47 21.14 -37.44
CA GLU A 7 4.87 21.53 -37.18
C GLU A 7 5.54 20.59 -36.17
N VAL A 8 4.83 20.16 -35.13
CA VAL A 8 5.33 19.19 -34.14
C VAL A 8 5.64 17.83 -34.78
N LEU A 9 4.87 17.41 -35.78
CA LEU A 9 5.13 16.18 -36.54
C LEU A 9 6.05 16.39 -37.75
N GLY A 10 6.44 17.63 -38.05
CA GLY A 10 7.30 17.97 -39.19
C GLY A 10 6.66 17.71 -40.56
N VAL A 11 5.33 17.80 -40.65
CA VAL A 11 4.56 17.59 -41.89
C VAL A 11 3.92 18.89 -42.38
N SER A 12 3.52 18.92 -43.65
CA SER A 12 2.84 20.10 -44.22
C SER A 12 1.45 20.27 -43.59
N ASP A 13 1.00 21.52 -43.48
CA ASP A 13 -0.34 21.84 -42.99
C ASP A 13 -1.41 21.24 -43.93
N GLY A 14 -2.32 20.43 -43.38
CA GLY A 14 -3.29 19.66 -44.16
C GLY A 14 -2.76 18.36 -44.79
N ALA A 15 -1.60 17.86 -44.34
CA ALA A 15 -1.08 16.56 -44.78
C ALA A 15 -2.13 15.43 -44.63
N PRO A 16 -2.20 14.48 -45.58
CA PRO A 16 -3.14 13.37 -45.50
C PRO A 16 -2.84 12.47 -44.30
N ALA A 17 -3.87 11.81 -43.77
CA ALA A 17 -3.77 10.95 -42.58
C ALA A 17 -2.64 9.89 -42.64
N LYS A 18 -2.34 9.40 -43.85
CA LYS A 18 -1.25 8.45 -44.11
C LYS A 18 0.13 9.07 -43.83
N GLU A 19 0.35 10.30 -44.26
CA GLU A 19 1.60 11.04 -44.04
C GLU A 19 1.78 11.42 -42.57
N ILE A 20 0.70 11.84 -41.90
CA ILE A 20 0.66 12.08 -40.45
C ILE A 20 1.05 10.81 -39.67
N GLN A 21 0.54 9.65 -40.07
CA GLN A 21 0.84 8.37 -39.43
C GLN A 21 2.29 7.91 -39.66
N GLU A 22 2.83 8.11 -40.87
CA GLU A 22 4.22 7.78 -41.20
C GLU A 22 5.21 8.67 -40.42
N ALA A 23 4.93 9.97 -40.33
CA ALA A 23 5.71 10.92 -39.54
C ALA A 23 5.71 10.57 -38.05
N PHE A 24 4.54 10.26 -37.49
CA PHE A 24 4.42 9.81 -36.10
C PHE A 24 5.26 8.55 -35.83
N ARG A 25 5.17 7.52 -36.68
CA ARG A 25 5.95 6.28 -36.52
C ARG A 25 7.46 6.54 -36.51
N LYS A 26 7.93 7.39 -37.43
CA LYS A 26 9.35 7.76 -37.53
C LYS A 26 9.85 8.49 -36.28
N LEU A 27 9.08 9.46 -35.79
CA LEU A 27 9.42 10.24 -34.59
C LEU A 27 9.29 9.44 -33.30
N ALA A 28 8.29 8.55 -33.22
CA ALA A 28 8.10 7.64 -32.08
C ALA A 28 9.27 6.65 -31.92
N LEU A 29 9.81 6.13 -33.04
CA LEU A 29 10.99 5.26 -33.03
C LEU A 29 12.27 5.99 -32.62
N LEU A 30 12.38 7.27 -32.95
CA LEU A 30 13.54 8.11 -32.65
C LEU A 30 13.56 8.57 -31.18
N HIS A 31 12.39 8.89 -30.61
CA HIS A 31 12.25 9.45 -29.26
C HIS A 31 11.75 8.45 -28.21
N HIS A 32 11.77 7.15 -28.50
CA HIS A 32 11.36 6.10 -27.55
C HIS A 32 12.29 6.07 -26.32
N SER A 33 11.72 5.99 -25.12
CA SER A 33 12.46 5.95 -23.85
C SER A 33 13.47 4.81 -23.78
N ASP A 34 13.08 3.64 -24.28
CA ASP A 34 13.91 2.42 -24.27
C ASP A 34 15.15 2.51 -25.17
N ARG A 35 15.23 3.56 -26.00
CA ARG A 35 16.37 3.87 -26.88
C ARG A 35 17.11 5.14 -26.46
N GLY A 36 16.87 5.64 -25.25
CA GLY A 36 17.50 6.85 -24.72
C GLY A 36 16.88 8.16 -25.25
N GLY A 37 15.64 8.10 -25.76
CA GLY A 37 14.92 9.26 -26.26
C GLY A 37 14.35 10.17 -25.15
N ASP A 38 14.06 11.42 -25.52
CA ASP A 38 13.47 12.43 -24.64
C ASP A 38 11.97 12.16 -24.44
N ALA A 39 11.60 11.82 -23.21
CA ALA A 39 10.23 11.49 -22.81
C ALA A 39 9.24 12.66 -22.99
N GLU A 40 9.69 13.91 -22.84
CA GLU A 40 8.83 15.08 -23.03
C GLU A 40 8.56 15.34 -24.51
N LYS A 41 9.57 15.14 -25.37
CA LYS A 41 9.37 15.17 -26.83
C LYS A 41 8.42 14.06 -27.28
N PHE A 42 8.58 12.85 -26.75
CA PHE A 42 7.70 11.73 -27.10
C PHE A 42 6.23 11.99 -26.73
N LYS A 43 5.99 12.53 -25.52
CA LYS A 43 4.64 12.94 -25.11
C LYS A 43 4.05 13.98 -26.06
N ARG A 44 4.85 14.99 -26.44
CA ARG A 44 4.43 16.05 -27.37
C ARG A 44 4.11 15.53 -28.77
N ILE A 45 4.92 14.61 -29.30
CA ILE A 45 4.70 13.94 -30.59
C ILE A 45 3.43 13.09 -30.57
N LYS A 46 3.22 12.33 -29.49
CA LYS A 46 2.01 11.51 -29.30
C LYS A 46 0.76 12.38 -29.23
N GLN A 47 0.82 13.49 -28.49
CA GLN A 47 -0.29 14.43 -28.38
C GLN A 47 -0.64 15.05 -29.73
N ALA A 48 0.35 15.53 -30.49
CA ALA A 48 0.12 16.12 -31.81
C ALA A 48 -0.51 15.12 -32.81
N TYR A 49 -0.10 13.85 -32.78
CA TYR A 49 -0.69 12.81 -33.62
C TYR A 49 -2.17 12.55 -33.29
N GLU A 50 -2.50 12.43 -32.00
CA GLU A 50 -3.88 12.23 -31.55
C GLU A 50 -4.77 13.44 -31.84
N ASP A 51 -4.23 14.65 -31.65
CA ASP A 51 -4.95 15.89 -31.93
C ASP A 51 -5.25 16.03 -33.43
N LEU A 52 -4.29 15.73 -34.31
CA LEU A 52 -4.51 15.73 -35.76
C LEU A 52 -5.51 14.67 -36.21
N LYS A 53 -5.48 13.49 -35.58
CA LYS A 53 -6.48 12.43 -35.81
C LYS A 53 -7.89 12.87 -35.40
N ALA A 54 -7.99 13.75 -34.40
CA ALA A 54 -9.23 14.39 -33.96
C ALA A 54 -9.58 15.68 -34.75
N GLY A 55 -8.80 16.05 -35.77
CA GLY A 55 -9.03 17.25 -36.58
C GLY A 55 -8.57 18.56 -35.94
N LYS A 56 -7.77 18.52 -34.87
CA LYS A 56 -7.24 19.71 -34.19
C LYS A 56 -5.89 20.15 -34.78
N ARG A 57 -5.84 21.39 -35.27
CA ARG A 57 -4.63 22.00 -35.86
C ARG A 57 -3.60 22.45 -34.82
N TYR A 58 -4.04 22.86 -33.64
CA TYR A 58 -3.18 23.33 -32.55
C TYR A 58 -3.34 22.46 -31.30
N PRO A 59 -2.30 22.35 -30.46
CA PRO A 59 -2.41 21.71 -29.14
C PRO A 59 -3.44 22.45 -28.27
N ASP A 60 -4.04 21.74 -27.31
CA ASP A 60 -4.93 22.35 -26.32
C ASP A 60 -4.26 23.56 -25.64
N THR A 61 -4.98 24.69 -25.57
CA THR A 61 -4.56 25.89 -24.84
C THR A 61 -4.42 25.60 -23.35
N THR A 62 -3.71 26.45 -22.59
CA THR A 62 -3.58 26.29 -21.14
C THR A 62 -4.95 26.14 -20.45
N ASP A 63 -5.96 26.89 -20.91
CA ASP A 63 -7.33 26.83 -20.38
C ASP A 63 -8.09 25.54 -20.76
N GLU A 64 -7.83 24.98 -21.95
CA GLU A 64 -8.39 23.68 -22.37
C GLU A 64 -7.68 22.53 -21.66
N ARG A 65 -6.37 22.62 -21.47
CA ARG A 65 -5.58 21.67 -20.66
C ARG A 65 -6.04 21.67 -19.21
N LEU A 66 -6.36 22.84 -18.64
CA LEU A 66 -6.94 22.95 -17.30
C LEU A 66 -8.33 22.31 -17.23
N ARG A 67 -9.21 22.58 -18.21
CA ARG A 67 -10.55 21.95 -18.33
C ARG A 67 -10.48 20.42 -18.46
N ASN A 68 -9.44 19.90 -19.12
CA ASN A 68 -9.26 18.47 -19.39
C ASN A 68 -8.38 17.74 -18.35
N SER A 69 -7.91 18.43 -17.30
CA SER A 69 -7.00 17.85 -16.30
C SER A 69 -7.72 17.34 -15.04
N ARG A 70 -7.26 16.17 -14.56
CA ARG A 70 -7.87 15.27 -13.55
C ARG A 70 -8.19 15.83 -12.16
N VAL A 71 -7.78 17.04 -11.82
CA VAL A 71 -8.04 17.68 -10.50
C VAL A 71 -8.05 19.19 -10.69
N TYR A 72 -9.19 19.85 -10.43
CA TYR A 72 -9.28 21.32 -10.50
C TYR A 72 -8.65 21.95 -9.25
N THR A 73 -7.60 22.75 -9.44
CA THR A 73 -6.98 23.59 -8.39
C THR A 73 -7.24 25.08 -8.67
N GLY A 74 -8.47 25.43 -9.04
CA GLY A 74 -8.86 26.84 -9.27
C GLY A 74 -9.20 27.59 -7.98
N ASP A 75 -9.23 28.92 -8.07
CA ASP A 75 -9.33 29.87 -6.95
C ASP A 75 -10.63 29.79 -6.12
N ASP A 76 -11.63 29.02 -6.56
CA ASP A 76 -12.85 28.73 -5.80
C ASP A 76 -12.93 27.23 -5.45
N GLU A 77 -12.43 26.87 -4.27
CA GLU A 77 -12.43 25.49 -3.74
C GLU A 77 -13.82 24.84 -3.77
N ALA A 78 -14.89 25.63 -3.66
CA ALA A 78 -16.25 25.11 -3.64
C ALA A 78 -16.68 24.55 -5.00
N GLU A 79 -16.30 25.20 -6.09
CA GLU A 79 -16.62 24.74 -7.44
C GLU A 79 -15.78 23.51 -7.84
N ALA A 80 -14.49 23.51 -7.47
CA ALA A 80 -13.61 22.37 -7.63
C ALA A 80 -14.17 21.11 -6.94
N ARG A 81 -14.61 21.26 -5.68
CA ARG A 81 -15.22 20.17 -4.91
C ARG A 81 -16.50 19.68 -5.56
N ARG A 82 -17.42 20.59 -5.95
CA ARG A 82 -18.67 20.20 -6.63
C ARG A 82 -18.42 19.37 -7.88
N ARG A 83 -17.49 19.79 -8.75
CA ARG A 83 -17.15 19.06 -9.99
C ARG A 83 -16.49 17.70 -9.69
N ASN A 84 -15.55 17.67 -8.76
CA ASN A 84 -14.90 16.42 -8.35
C ASN A 84 -15.91 15.42 -7.77
N THR A 85 -16.86 15.87 -6.95
CA THR A 85 -17.93 15.00 -6.41
C THR A 85 -18.81 14.41 -7.50
N ILE A 86 -19.17 15.19 -8.53
CA ILE A 86 -19.93 14.67 -9.68
C ILE A 86 -19.14 13.58 -10.40
N ILE A 87 -17.84 13.82 -10.63
CA ILE A 87 -16.95 12.85 -11.26
C ILE A 87 -16.88 11.54 -10.46
N ALA A 88 -16.66 11.61 -9.14
CA ALA A 88 -16.62 10.40 -8.31
C ALA A 88 -17.94 9.62 -8.37
N ARG A 89 -19.07 10.32 -8.36
CA ARG A 89 -20.40 9.70 -8.46
C ARG A 89 -20.61 8.99 -9.80
N GLU A 90 -20.17 9.59 -10.90
CA GLU A 90 -20.24 8.98 -12.23
C GLU A 90 -19.35 7.72 -12.31
N ILE A 91 -18.10 7.79 -11.84
CA ILE A 91 -17.23 6.61 -11.81
C ILE A 91 -17.81 5.53 -10.90
N ALA A 92 -18.36 5.90 -9.74
CA ALA A 92 -19.00 4.95 -8.84
C ALA A 92 -20.22 4.27 -9.46
N ALA A 93 -20.99 4.99 -10.29
CA ALA A 93 -22.09 4.39 -11.06
C ALA A 93 -21.57 3.42 -12.13
N GLU A 94 -20.48 3.74 -12.81
CA GLU A 94 -19.85 2.83 -13.76
C GLU A 94 -19.31 1.56 -13.09
N MET A 95 -18.70 1.66 -11.91
CA MET A 95 -18.23 0.50 -11.15
C MET A 95 -19.36 -0.47 -10.79
N ARG A 96 -20.59 0.02 -10.59
CA ARG A 96 -21.78 -0.86 -10.42
C ARG A 96 -22.10 -1.63 -11.70
N LEU A 97 -21.98 -0.98 -12.85
CA LEU A 97 -22.17 -1.66 -14.15
C LEU A 97 -21.08 -2.71 -14.39
N VAL A 98 -19.84 -2.45 -13.96
CA VAL A 98 -18.74 -3.43 -13.99
C VAL A 98 -19.09 -4.63 -13.12
N GLU A 99 -19.55 -4.41 -11.89
CA GLU A 99 -19.94 -5.47 -10.95
C GLU A 99 -21.03 -6.37 -11.55
N GLU A 100 -22.11 -5.78 -12.06
CA GLU A 100 -23.21 -6.51 -12.69
C GLU A 100 -22.75 -7.32 -13.91
N TRP A 101 -21.91 -6.71 -14.75
CA TRP A 101 -21.33 -7.35 -15.93
C TRP A 101 -20.44 -8.54 -15.54
N ALA A 102 -19.53 -8.35 -14.59
CA ALA A 102 -18.63 -9.40 -14.11
C ALA A 102 -19.41 -10.55 -13.45
N ALA A 103 -20.45 -10.22 -12.65
CA ALA A 103 -21.32 -11.19 -12.02
C ALA A 103 -22.14 -12.00 -13.05
N ALA A 104 -22.63 -11.37 -14.13
CA ALA A 104 -23.33 -12.07 -15.21
C ALA A 104 -22.43 -13.07 -15.95
N LEU A 105 -21.19 -12.68 -16.22
CA LEU A 105 -20.19 -13.57 -16.80
C LEU A 105 -19.78 -14.69 -15.83
N ALA A 106 -19.69 -14.39 -14.53
CA ALA A 106 -19.42 -15.40 -13.51
C ALA A 106 -20.51 -16.48 -13.47
N ARG A 107 -21.79 -16.08 -13.48
CA ARG A 107 -22.93 -17.02 -13.48
C ARG A 107 -23.01 -17.88 -14.74
N SER A 108 -22.65 -17.33 -15.90
CA SER A 108 -22.68 -18.06 -17.17
C SER A 108 -21.40 -18.83 -17.47
N GLY A 109 -20.35 -18.66 -16.66
CA GLY A 109 -19.02 -19.18 -16.97
C GLY A 109 -18.35 -18.49 -18.17
N GLY A 110 -18.92 -17.43 -18.73
CA GLY A 110 -18.45 -16.76 -19.95
C GLY A 110 -17.20 -15.90 -19.76
N THR A 111 -16.40 -15.74 -20.80
CA THR A 111 -15.22 -14.85 -20.80
C THR A 111 -15.48 -13.62 -21.66
N ALA A 112 -15.10 -12.44 -21.20
CA ALA A 112 -15.15 -11.24 -22.01
C ALA A 112 -14.20 -10.17 -21.48
N THR A 113 -13.84 -9.25 -22.38
CA THR A 113 -13.11 -8.02 -22.07
C THR A 113 -13.99 -6.83 -22.40
N ARG A 114 -14.00 -5.83 -21.52
CA ARG A 114 -14.76 -4.60 -21.71
C ARG A 114 -14.01 -3.41 -21.12
N LEU A 115 -14.00 -2.31 -21.87
CA LEU A 115 -13.50 -1.02 -21.41
C LEU A 115 -14.64 -0.27 -20.71
N PHE A 116 -14.34 0.27 -19.54
CA PHE A 116 -15.20 1.18 -18.78
C PHE A 116 -14.44 2.50 -18.57
N GLY A 117 -15.14 3.57 -18.19
CA GLY A 117 -14.58 4.90 -18.12
C GLY A 117 -14.61 5.68 -19.43
N SER A 118 -14.03 6.86 -19.37
CA SER A 118 -13.91 7.78 -20.49
C SER A 118 -12.53 8.44 -20.51
N LYS A 119 -12.17 9.08 -21.62
CA LYS A 119 -10.91 9.82 -21.73
C LYS A 119 -10.74 10.93 -20.68
N SER A 120 -11.84 11.51 -20.20
CA SER A 120 -11.83 12.56 -19.16
C SER A 120 -11.78 12.00 -17.74
N MET A 121 -12.31 10.79 -17.53
CA MET A 121 -12.51 10.17 -16.21
C MET A 121 -11.45 9.12 -15.85
N GLY A 122 -10.73 8.63 -16.86
CA GLY A 122 -9.80 7.50 -16.78
C GLY A 122 -10.45 6.24 -17.32
N GLU A 123 -9.82 5.62 -18.32
CA GLU A 123 -10.28 4.36 -18.90
C GLU A 123 -9.70 3.17 -18.11
N MET A 124 -10.54 2.17 -17.85
CA MET A 124 -10.19 0.93 -17.15
C MET A 124 -10.63 -0.26 -17.99
N GLU A 125 -9.71 -1.17 -18.27
CA GLU A 125 -9.99 -2.42 -18.97
C GLU A 125 -10.28 -3.52 -17.96
N PHE A 126 -11.45 -4.15 -18.08
CA PHE A 126 -11.83 -5.30 -17.28
C PHE A 126 -11.92 -6.53 -18.17
N GLU A 127 -11.36 -7.63 -17.70
CA GLU A 127 -11.37 -8.93 -18.38
C GLU A 127 -11.74 -10.03 -17.38
N ARG A 128 -12.83 -10.77 -17.64
CA ARG A 128 -13.06 -12.05 -16.97
C ARG A 128 -12.38 -13.16 -17.76
N LYS A 129 -11.37 -13.77 -17.15
CA LYS A 129 -10.57 -14.85 -17.73
C LYS A 129 -11.28 -16.19 -17.66
N ALA A 130 -10.83 -17.15 -18.49
CA ALA A 130 -11.39 -18.51 -18.53
C ALA A 130 -11.27 -19.26 -17.19
N ASN A 131 -10.27 -18.94 -16.38
CA ASN A 131 -10.10 -19.49 -15.03
C ASN A 131 -10.98 -18.81 -13.97
N GLY A 132 -11.88 -17.91 -14.37
CA GLY A 132 -12.76 -17.18 -13.46
C GLY A 132 -12.14 -15.96 -12.78
N ALA A 133 -10.86 -15.65 -13.01
CA ALA A 133 -10.24 -14.46 -12.43
C ALA A 133 -10.72 -13.18 -13.15
N LEU A 134 -10.96 -12.12 -12.39
CA LEU A 134 -11.22 -10.78 -12.90
C LEU A 134 -9.93 -9.99 -12.96
N SER A 135 -9.50 -9.63 -14.17
CA SER A 135 -8.32 -8.81 -14.42
C SER A 135 -8.73 -7.36 -14.69
N ILE A 136 -8.07 -6.42 -14.03
CA ILE A 136 -8.33 -4.98 -14.13
C ILE A 136 -7.02 -4.31 -14.54
N LYS A 137 -7.04 -3.53 -15.62
CA LYS A 137 -5.91 -2.67 -16.01
C LYS A 137 -6.35 -1.22 -16.00
N GLY A 138 -5.56 -0.38 -15.35
CA GLY A 138 -5.89 1.03 -15.12
C GLY A 138 -5.98 1.35 -13.62
N ASN A 139 -6.01 2.65 -13.31
CA ASN A 139 -6.13 3.09 -11.94
C ASN A 139 -7.60 3.10 -11.52
N VAL A 140 -7.90 2.50 -10.37
CA VAL A 140 -9.26 2.42 -9.83
C VAL A 140 -9.49 3.57 -8.85
N MET A 141 -10.58 4.29 -9.03
CA MET A 141 -11.01 5.36 -8.15
C MET A 141 -12.53 5.41 -8.09
N ALA A 142 -13.06 5.63 -6.88
CA ALA A 142 -14.46 5.72 -6.54
C ALA A 142 -15.29 4.44 -6.78
N GLY A 143 -16.30 4.25 -5.93
CA GLY A 143 -17.26 3.16 -6.07
C GLY A 143 -16.85 1.83 -5.47
N LYS A 144 -17.79 0.89 -5.53
CA LYS A 144 -17.69 -0.43 -4.92
C LYS A 144 -17.64 -1.50 -5.99
N LEU A 145 -16.82 -2.51 -5.76
CA LEU A 145 -16.72 -3.70 -6.61
C LEU A 145 -16.65 -4.94 -5.70
N GLU A 146 -17.71 -5.75 -5.72
CA GLU A 146 -17.71 -7.09 -5.14
C GLU A 146 -17.63 -8.16 -6.23
N TYR A 147 -16.70 -9.10 -6.09
CA TYR A 147 -16.53 -10.19 -7.05
C TYR A 147 -16.29 -11.51 -6.32
N ASP A 148 -16.94 -12.57 -6.79
CA ASP A 148 -16.77 -13.93 -6.30
C ASP A 148 -15.74 -14.68 -7.16
N GLY A 149 -14.47 -14.44 -6.87
CA GLY A 149 -13.34 -15.08 -7.53
C GLY A 149 -12.08 -14.21 -7.44
N PRO A 150 -10.91 -14.72 -7.87
CA PRO A 150 -9.65 -13.99 -7.78
C PRO A 150 -9.69 -12.67 -8.56
N ILE A 151 -9.11 -11.62 -8.00
CA ILE A 151 -8.98 -10.31 -8.66
C ILE A 151 -7.50 -9.99 -8.87
N THR A 152 -7.12 -9.63 -10.09
CA THR A 152 -5.77 -9.13 -10.40
C THR A 152 -5.82 -7.70 -10.94
N ILE A 153 -5.03 -6.78 -10.38
CA ILE A 153 -4.99 -5.38 -10.80
C ILE A 153 -3.61 -4.96 -11.30
N GLN A 154 -3.58 -4.30 -12.45
CA GLN A 154 -2.43 -3.58 -13.01
C GLN A 154 -2.72 -2.07 -12.95
N GLY A 155 -2.46 -1.46 -11.80
CA GLY A 155 -2.73 -0.06 -11.55
C GLY A 155 -2.85 0.26 -10.07
N SER A 156 -2.93 1.54 -9.74
CA SER A 156 -3.12 2.01 -8.36
C SER A 156 -4.59 2.15 -8.00
N ILE A 157 -4.91 2.07 -6.71
CA ILE A 157 -6.25 2.23 -6.16
C ILE A 157 -6.22 3.45 -5.24
N SER A 158 -7.15 4.40 -5.44
CA SER A 158 -7.29 5.55 -4.54
C SER A 158 -8.75 5.79 -4.22
N SER A 159 -9.07 6.20 -3.01
CA SER A 159 -10.39 6.72 -2.68
C SER A 159 -10.47 8.23 -2.92
N PRO A 160 -11.59 8.77 -3.44
CA PRO A 160 -11.78 10.21 -3.56
C PRO A 160 -11.80 10.87 -2.16
N SER A 161 -11.03 11.93 -1.96
CA SER A 161 -10.96 12.62 -0.66
C SER A 161 -12.19 13.48 -0.34
N PHE A 162 -13.00 13.76 -1.35
CA PHE A 162 -14.10 14.74 -1.37
C PHE A 162 -15.50 14.10 -1.41
N SER A 163 -15.61 12.76 -1.43
CA SER A 163 -16.87 12.03 -1.32
C SER A 163 -16.67 10.76 -0.48
N GLU A 164 -17.34 10.67 0.65
CA GLU A 164 -17.35 9.42 1.46
C GLU A 164 -18.30 8.38 0.89
N GLU A 165 -19.42 8.83 0.32
CA GLU A 165 -20.45 7.98 -0.27
C GLU A 165 -19.90 7.19 -1.45
N ASP A 166 -18.99 7.80 -2.22
CA ASP A 166 -18.34 7.20 -3.39
C ASP A 166 -16.95 6.66 -3.08
N SER A 167 -16.69 6.27 -1.82
CA SER A 167 -15.42 5.67 -1.42
C SER A 167 -15.08 4.41 -2.23
N THR A 168 -13.78 4.23 -2.49
CA THR A 168 -13.29 3.07 -3.24
C THR A 168 -13.23 1.84 -2.36
N VAL A 169 -14.09 0.84 -2.62
CA VAL A 169 -14.13 -0.42 -1.87
C VAL A 169 -14.09 -1.59 -2.84
N ILE A 170 -13.10 -2.47 -2.68
CA ILE A 170 -12.98 -3.69 -3.48
C ILE A 170 -13.08 -4.90 -2.55
N THR A 171 -14.01 -5.81 -2.87
CA THR A 171 -14.24 -7.03 -2.10
C THR A 171 -14.12 -8.26 -3.00
N CYS A 172 -13.17 -9.13 -2.64
CA CYS A 172 -12.98 -10.45 -3.21
C CYS A 172 -13.56 -11.48 -2.25
N SER A 173 -14.67 -12.12 -2.61
CA SER A 173 -15.38 -13.07 -1.73
C SER A 173 -14.66 -14.42 -1.62
N THR A 174 -14.09 -14.89 -2.73
CA THR A 174 -13.27 -16.10 -2.80
C THR A 174 -12.03 -15.85 -3.65
N GLY A 175 -10.90 -16.46 -3.27
CA GLY A 175 -9.64 -16.29 -3.98
C GLY A 175 -8.88 -15.02 -3.61
N ASP A 176 -7.72 -14.87 -4.23
CA ASP A 176 -6.77 -13.82 -3.87
C ASP A 176 -7.07 -12.49 -4.58
N PHE A 177 -6.78 -11.40 -3.89
CA PHE A 177 -6.58 -10.09 -4.49
C PHE A 177 -5.09 -9.87 -4.74
N ARG A 178 -4.68 -9.61 -5.98
CA ARG A 178 -3.25 -9.42 -6.31
C ARG A 178 -3.03 -8.22 -7.21
N MET A 179 -2.20 -7.29 -6.77
CA MET A 179 -1.61 -6.31 -7.67
C MET A 179 -0.45 -6.98 -8.42
N VAL A 180 -0.34 -6.76 -9.74
CA VAL A 180 0.71 -7.38 -10.56
C VAL A 180 2.00 -6.57 -10.41
N ASN A 181 3.09 -7.23 -9.99
CA ASN A 181 4.43 -6.65 -9.79
C ASN A 181 4.38 -5.27 -9.08
N PRO A 182 3.76 -5.17 -7.91
CA PRO A 182 3.39 -3.86 -7.39
C PRO A 182 4.56 -3.06 -6.83
N ILE A 183 5.66 -3.75 -6.46
CA ILE A 183 6.91 -3.13 -6.02
C ILE A 183 7.62 -2.48 -7.21
N GLU A 184 7.84 -3.25 -8.28
CA GLU A 184 8.50 -2.77 -9.50
C GLU A 184 7.75 -1.59 -10.12
N ASN A 185 6.42 -1.68 -10.17
CA ASN A 185 5.56 -0.63 -10.72
C ASN A 185 5.21 0.48 -9.73
N LYS A 186 5.67 0.39 -8.48
CA LYS A 186 5.37 1.32 -7.39
C LYS A 186 3.87 1.61 -7.24
N TYR A 187 3.05 0.58 -7.43
CA TYR A 187 1.61 0.73 -7.29
C TYR A 187 1.21 0.99 -5.85
N ARG A 188 0.11 1.73 -5.69
CA ARG A 188 -0.35 2.22 -4.39
C ARG A 188 -1.82 1.90 -4.16
N ILE A 189 -2.17 1.65 -2.90
CA ILE A 189 -3.53 1.67 -2.38
C ILE A 189 -3.60 2.82 -1.38
N GLU A 190 -4.41 3.85 -1.66
CA GLU A 190 -4.29 5.11 -0.91
C GLU A 190 -5.59 5.90 -0.67
N ASN A 191 -5.45 6.96 0.13
CA ASN A 191 -6.46 7.98 0.38
C ASN A 191 -7.78 7.47 1.00
N GLY A 192 -7.73 6.37 1.75
CA GLY A 192 -8.92 5.79 2.40
C GLY A 192 -9.60 4.68 1.60
N ALA A 193 -8.94 4.16 0.56
CA ALA A 193 -9.43 2.98 -0.15
C ALA A 193 -9.47 1.76 0.78
N ALA A 194 -10.43 0.86 0.54
CA ALA A 194 -10.56 -0.39 1.27
C ALA A 194 -10.50 -1.59 0.32
N VAL A 195 -9.66 -2.59 0.65
CA VAL A 195 -9.60 -3.86 -0.07
C VAL A 195 -9.81 -5.01 0.92
N THR A 196 -10.73 -5.91 0.59
CA THR A 196 -11.04 -7.08 1.41
C THR A 196 -10.91 -8.36 0.57
N ALA A 197 -10.19 -9.35 1.08
CA ALA A 197 -10.20 -10.72 0.58
C ALA A 197 -10.78 -11.62 1.68
N LYS A 198 -12.07 -11.96 1.59
CA LYS A 198 -12.78 -12.69 2.67
C LYS A 198 -12.17 -14.08 2.90
N ASN A 199 -11.90 -14.80 1.81
CA ASN A 199 -11.32 -16.16 1.82
C ASN A 199 -10.15 -16.25 0.84
N GLY A 200 -9.14 -15.41 1.06
CA GLY A 200 -7.94 -15.39 0.23
C GLY A 200 -6.92 -14.39 0.74
N ASN A 201 -5.84 -14.27 -0.02
CA ASN A 201 -4.71 -13.40 0.33
C ASN A 201 -4.81 -12.06 -0.40
N ILE A 202 -4.11 -11.06 0.13
CA ILE A 202 -3.91 -9.75 -0.49
C ILE A 202 -2.42 -9.60 -0.78
N ILE A 203 -2.05 -9.40 -2.04
CA ILE A 203 -0.71 -8.96 -2.44
C ILE A 203 -0.82 -7.54 -2.97
N ALA A 204 -0.26 -6.59 -2.23
CA ALA A 204 -0.27 -5.18 -2.55
C ALA A 204 1.16 -4.61 -2.56
N GLY A 205 1.31 -3.43 -3.15
CA GLY A 205 2.56 -2.68 -3.11
C GLY A 205 2.57 -1.76 -1.91
N ASN A 206 2.54 -0.48 -2.20
CA ASN A 206 2.55 0.57 -1.20
C ASN A 206 1.14 0.86 -0.68
N VAL A 207 0.98 1.01 0.63
CA VAL A 207 -0.32 1.30 1.25
C VAL A 207 -0.19 2.57 2.07
N PHE A 208 -1.00 3.58 1.73
CA PHE A 208 -0.89 4.89 2.34
C PHE A 208 -2.24 5.43 2.79
N GLY A 209 -2.32 5.77 4.06
CA GLY A 209 -3.39 6.62 4.56
C GLY A 209 -3.18 8.08 4.22
N ARG A 210 -4.07 8.93 4.72
CA ARG A 210 -3.87 10.38 4.71
C ARG A 210 -4.43 11.02 5.98
N LYS A 211 -3.69 11.97 6.55
CA LYS A 211 -4.18 12.94 7.54
C LYS A 211 -4.25 14.31 6.89
N MET A 212 -5.36 15.02 7.04
CA MET A 212 -5.56 16.36 6.49
C MET A 212 -5.99 17.30 7.61
N ARG A 213 -5.43 18.51 7.61
CA ARG A 213 -5.92 19.60 8.46
C ARG A 213 -6.96 20.37 7.65
N VAL A 214 -8.21 20.34 8.08
CA VAL A 214 -9.29 21.11 7.48
C VAL A 214 -9.71 22.23 8.44
N GLN A 215 -10.14 23.36 7.89
CA GLN A 215 -10.68 24.43 8.72
C GLN A 215 -11.95 23.96 9.44
N ASP A 216 -12.15 24.42 10.68
CA ASP A 216 -13.35 24.12 11.45
C ASP A 216 -14.63 24.39 10.64
N PRO A 217 -15.55 23.42 10.51
CA PRO A 217 -16.80 23.58 9.76
C PRO A 217 -17.69 24.73 10.29
N GLY A 218 -17.49 25.15 11.54
CA GLY A 218 -18.12 26.32 12.13
C GLY A 218 -17.50 27.66 11.72
N GLY A 219 -16.51 27.67 10.82
CA GLY A 219 -15.89 28.88 10.27
C GLY A 219 -14.97 29.62 11.25
N LYS A 220 -14.63 29.01 12.40
CA LYS A 220 -13.73 29.63 13.39
C LYS A 220 -12.32 29.74 12.82
N VAL A 221 -11.90 30.96 12.52
CA VAL A 221 -10.55 31.26 12.01
C VAL A 221 -9.51 30.81 13.04
N GLY A 222 -8.53 30.03 12.60
CA GLY A 222 -7.44 29.52 13.44
C GLY A 222 -7.71 28.17 14.11
N LEU A 223 -8.93 27.63 14.05
CA LEU A 223 -9.24 26.27 14.51
C LEU A 223 -9.20 25.29 13.34
N TYR A 224 -8.38 24.25 13.46
CA TYR A 224 -8.25 23.20 12.45
C TYR A 224 -8.69 21.86 13.04
N LEU A 225 -9.49 21.11 12.29
CA LEU A 225 -9.80 19.72 12.59
C LEU A 225 -8.87 18.81 11.78
N THR A 226 -8.36 17.77 12.43
CA THR A 226 -7.64 16.70 11.73
C THR A 226 -8.67 15.69 11.22
N VAL A 227 -8.77 15.56 9.90
CA VAL A 227 -9.57 14.54 9.23
C VAL A 227 -8.65 13.44 8.74
N GLU A 228 -8.95 12.21 9.15
CA GLU A 228 -8.21 11.01 8.76
C GLU A 228 -8.94 10.25 7.66
N ARG A 229 -8.20 9.85 6.62
CA ARG A 229 -8.64 8.95 5.57
C ARG A 229 -7.84 7.65 5.69
N ARG A 230 -8.36 6.73 6.50
CA ARG A 230 -7.67 5.48 6.83
C ARG A 230 -7.83 4.47 5.69
N THR A 231 -6.73 4.08 5.08
CA THR A 231 -6.70 3.05 4.03
C THR A 231 -6.69 1.67 4.68
N ARG A 232 -7.57 0.77 4.25
CA ARG A 232 -7.83 -0.51 4.93
C ARG A 232 -7.56 -1.72 4.05
N LEU A 233 -6.84 -2.72 4.58
CA LEU A 233 -6.71 -4.04 3.97
C LEU A 233 -7.20 -5.10 4.96
N TYR A 234 -8.10 -5.98 4.52
CA TYR A 234 -8.70 -7.01 5.37
C TYR A 234 -8.62 -8.40 4.73
N ALA A 235 -7.96 -9.35 5.41
CA ALA A 235 -7.88 -10.74 4.98
C ALA A 235 -8.01 -11.69 6.19
N PRO A 236 -9.22 -11.85 6.76
CA PRO A 236 -9.43 -12.49 8.06
C PRO A 236 -8.93 -13.94 8.16
N HIS A 237 -8.86 -14.63 7.03
CA HIS A 237 -8.43 -16.02 6.93
C HIS A 237 -7.20 -16.19 6.02
N GLY A 238 -6.55 -15.08 5.66
CA GLY A 238 -5.49 -15.06 4.67
C GLY A 238 -4.28 -14.23 5.10
N GLU A 239 -3.37 -14.10 4.15
CA GLU A 239 -2.15 -13.32 4.29
C GLU A 239 -2.25 -11.99 3.55
N VAL A 240 -1.77 -10.91 4.17
CA VAL A 240 -1.57 -9.62 3.51
C VAL A 240 -0.07 -9.38 3.35
N VAL A 241 0.38 -9.17 2.12
CA VAL A 241 1.76 -8.80 1.78
C VAL A 241 1.76 -7.36 1.27
N VAL A 242 2.57 -6.50 1.90
CA VAL A 242 2.75 -5.10 1.51
C VAL A 242 4.22 -4.71 1.48
N GLU A 243 4.56 -3.76 0.62
CA GLU A 243 5.90 -3.16 0.59
C GLU A 243 6.07 -2.20 1.77
N ASN A 244 5.24 -1.15 1.80
CA ASN A 244 5.24 -0.10 2.80
C ASN A 244 3.82 0.14 3.32
N ALA A 245 3.67 0.40 4.61
CA ALA A 245 2.43 0.83 5.23
C ALA A 245 2.68 2.14 6.00
N ALA A 246 2.15 3.27 5.54
CA ALA A 246 2.43 4.56 6.16
C ALA A 246 1.23 5.50 6.26
N ASN A 247 1.34 6.53 7.11
CA ASN A 247 0.25 7.42 7.51
C ASN A 247 -0.89 6.64 8.20
N THR A 248 -2.15 6.95 7.90
CA THR A 248 -3.32 6.25 8.47
C THR A 248 -3.64 4.97 7.73
N VAL A 249 -2.94 3.89 8.03
CA VAL A 249 -3.22 2.56 7.45
C VAL A 249 -3.78 1.62 8.52
N GLU A 250 -4.64 0.71 8.11
CA GLU A 250 -5.13 -0.37 8.95
C GLU A 250 -5.13 -1.68 8.16
N ILE A 251 -4.37 -2.64 8.65
CA ILE A 251 -4.27 -3.98 8.07
C ILE A 251 -4.70 -4.96 9.14
N ASP A 252 -5.74 -5.75 8.87
CA ASP A 252 -6.17 -6.85 9.73
C ASP A 252 -6.19 -8.15 8.92
N ALA A 253 -5.46 -9.16 9.40
CA ALA A 253 -5.40 -10.46 8.73
C ALA A 253 -5.08 -11.62 9.69
N GLU A 254 -5.04 -12.85 9.16
CA GLU A 254 -4.45 -13.99 9.87
C GLU A 254 -2.92 -13.87 9.88
N SER A 255 -2.33 -13.50 8.74
CA SER A 255 -0.90 -13.26 8.56
C SER A 255 -0.64 -11.92 7.87
N VAL A 256 0.38 -11.19 8.31
CA VAL A 256 0.85 -9.96 7.65
C VAL A 256 2.35 -10.06 7.42
N ILE A 257 2.76 -9.77 6.18
CA ILE A 257 4.15 -9.63 5.77
C ILE A 257 4.37 -8.20 5.32
N VAL A 258 5.33 -7.52 5.95
CA VAL A 258 5.77 -6.18 5.54
C VAL A 258 7.21 -6.28 5.05
N LEU A 259 7.43 -5.87 3.80
CA LEU A 259 8.71 -6.05 3.14
C LEU A 259 9.71 -4.95 3.46
N ASN A 260 9.26 -3.74 3.75
CA ASN A 260 10.15 -2.59 3.92
C ASN A 260 9.83 -1.72 5.15
N THR A 261 8.71 -0.97 5.18
CA THR A 261 8.47 -0.03 6.29
C THR A 261 7.05 -0.05 6.86
N ILE A 262 6.96 0.23 8.16
CA ILE A 262 5.74 0.68 8.84
C ILE A 262 6.03 2.07 9.39
N GLU A 263 5.27 3.08 8.99
CA GLU A 263 5.56 4.45 9.41
C GLU A 263 4.28 5.18 9.81
N ASP A 264 4.40 6.11 10.76
CA ASP A 264 3.29 6.92 11.25
C ASP A 264 2.18 6.04 11.87
N ASP A 265 0.94 6.55 11.91
CA ASP A 265 -0.25 5.93 12.52
C ASP A 265 -0.80 4.70 11.72
N ALA A 266 0.12 3.91 11.18
CA ALA A 266 -0.15 2.62 10.57
C ALA A 266 -0.41 1.60 11.67
N ARG A 267 -1.49 0.83 11.49
CA ARG A 267 -1.98 -0.17 12.43
C ARG A 267 -2.02 -1.53 11.75
N ILE A 268 -1.35 -2.52 12.34
CA ILE A 268 -1.28 -3.88 11.81
C ILE A 268 -1.74 -4.84 12.90
N SER A 269 -2.79 -5.61 12.63
CA SER A 269 -3.34 -6.62 13.55
C SER A 269 -3.33 -8.00 12.91
N ALA A 270 -2.60 -8.95 13.49
CA ALA A 270 -2.56 -10.33 12.97
C ALA A 270 -2.10 -11.37 14.00
N LYS A 271 -2.34 -12.66 13.71
CA LYS A 271 -1.72 -13.76 14.47
C LYS A 271 -0.28 -14.00 14.06
N ARG A 272 0.06 -13.85 12.78
CA ARG A 272 1.44 -14.00 12.29
C ARG A 272 1.92 -12.70 11.68
N ILE A 273 3.01 -12.13 12.20
CA ILE A 273 3.58 -10.88 11.68
C ILE A 273 5.04 -11.12 11.29
N LEU A 274 5.37 -10.91 10.03
CA LEU A 274 6.71 -11.07 9.48
C LEU A 274 7.22 -9.72 8.95
N MET A 275 8.23 -9.19 9.63
CA MET A 275 8.85 -7.91 9.30
C MET A 275 10.20 -8.15 8.63
N TYR A 276 10.28 -7.92 7.32
CA TYR A 276 11.53 -8.05 6.56
C TYR A 276 12.34 -6.77 6.50
N GLY A 277 11.69 -5.60 6.60
CA GLY A 277 12.39 -4.34 6.54
C GLY A 277 12.80 -3.78 7.91
N SER A 278 13.55 -2.69 7.87
CA SER A 278 14.32 -2.16 9.01
C SER A 278 13.73 -0.92 9.69
N LYS A 279 12.51 -0.50 9.31
CA LYS A 279 11.89 0.73 9.83
C LYS A 279 10.47 0.48 10.36
N ILE A 280 10.28 0.83 11.63
CA ILE A 280 8.97 0.98 12.26
C ILE A 280 8.99 2.30 13.02
N THR A 281 8.41 3.34 12.45
CA THR A 281 8.56 4.70 12.98
C THR A 281 7.24 5.38 13.32
N HIS A 282 7.28 6.36 14.23
CA HIS A 282 6.23 7.33 14.54
C HIS A 282 4.86 6.73 14.85
N ASP A 283 4.44 6.61 16.11
CA ASP A 283 3.08 6.21 16.51
C ASP A 283 2.51 4.90 15.88
N ALA A 284 3.34 4.11 15.19
CA ALA A 284 2.92 2.86 14.58
C ALA A 284 2.46 1.86 15.65
N VAL A 285 1.36 1.16 15.37
CA VAL A 285 0.77 0.19 16.29
C VAL A 285 0.76 -1.18 15.65
N ILE A 286 1.36 -2.13 16.34
CA ILE A 286 1.27 -3.55 16.02
C ILE A 286 0.38 -4.19 17.07
N GLU A 287 -0.67 -4.87 16.65
CA GLU A 287 -1.52 -5.70 17.50
C GLU A 287 -1.26 -7.18 17.20
N LEU A 288 -0.81 -7.91 18.22
CA LEU A 288 -0.60 -9.35 18.12
C LEU A 288 -1.82 -10.08 18.68
N LYS A 289 -2.50 -10.81 17.80
CA LYS A 289 -3.66 -11.63 18.15
C LYS A 289 -3.26 -12.82 19.03
N LYS A 290 -4.18 -13.30 19.86
CA LYS A 290 -3.95 -14.37 20.84
C LYS A 290 -3.39 -15.63 20.19
N GLY A 291 -2.35 -16.22 20.80
CA GLY A 291 -1.63 -17.38 20.26
C GLY A 291 -0.74 -17.05 19.05
N GLY A 292 -0.55 -15.77 18.77
CA GLY A 292 0.23 -15.28 17.64
C GLY A 292 1.75 -15.26 17.86
N ARG A 293 2.47 -14.91 16.80
CA ARG A 293 3.92 -14.69 16.80
C ARG A 293 4.34 -13.56 15.85
N ILE A 294 5.40 -12.86 16.23
CA ILE A 294 6.05 -11.84 15.42
C ILE A 294 7.53 -12.17 15.21
N ARG A 295 8.04 -11.89 14.01
CA ARG A 295 9.45 -12.09 13.63
C ARG A 295 9.98 -10.87 12.89
N PHE A 296 11.22 -10.49 13.22
CA PHE A 296 11.97 -9.44 12.55
C PHE A 296 13.19 -10.07 11.88
N PHE A 297 13.32 -9.96 10.56
CA PHE A 297 14.34 -10.69 9.80
C PHE A 297 15.64 -9.91 9.59
N GLU A 298 15.65 -8.59 9.81
CA GLU A 298 16.85 -7.77 9.69
C GLU A 298 17.98 -8.25 10.61
N ASP A 299 19.20 -8.28 10.07
CA ASP A 299 20.40 -8.74 10.76
C ASP A 299 21.02 -7.67 11.66
N PHE A 300 20.70 -6.40 11.40
CA PHE A 300 21.21 -5.25 12.12
C PHE A 300 20.15 -4.68 13.06
N SER A 301 20.55 -4.48 14.33
CA SER A 301 19.87 -3.67 15.34
C SER A 301 18.97 -2.64 14.69
N VAL A 302 17.66 -2.90 14.68
CA VAL A 302 16.70 -2.18 13.85
C VAL A 302 16.83 -0.68 14.10
N GLN A 303 17.57 0.01 13.21
CA GLN A 303 18.03 1.38 13.45
C GLN A 303 16.84 2.34 13.42
N GLY A 304 15.78 1.98 12.69
CA GLY A 304 14.54 2.74 12.57
C GLY A 304 13.37 2.22 13.42
N LEU A 305 13.60 1.49 14.52
CA LEU A 305 12.54 1.31 15.53
C LEU A 305 12.43 2.62 16.31
N SER A 306 11.32 3.32 16.15
CA SER A 306 11.02 4.51 16.91
C SER A 306 10.61 4.18 18.34
N ASP A 307 10.90 5.10 19.26
CA ASP A 307 10.58 4.95 20.69
C ASP A 307 9.08 5.01 20.98
N ASP A 308 8.31 5.60 20.07
CA ASP A 308 6.85 5.76 20.14
C ASP A 308 6.06 4.63 19.46
N ALA A 309 6.71 3.74 18.71
CA ALA A 309 6.05 2.59 18.11
C ALA A 309 5.66 1.58 19.21
N THR A 310 4.45 1.02 19.11
CA THR A 310 3.84 0.22 20.18
C THR A 310 3.46 -1.16 19.67
N LEU A 311 3.75 -2.19 20.46
CA LEU A 311 3.21 -3.53 20.31
C LEU A 311 2.15 -3.77 21.39
N THR A 312 0.93 -4.12 20.99
CA THR A 312 -0.20 -4.41 21.86
C THR A 312 -0.63 -5.86 21.66
N LEU A 313 -0.87 -6.57 22.74
CA LEU A 313 -1.50 -7.88 22.71
C LEU A 313 -3.02 -7.71 22.70
N GLU A 314 -3.75 -8.61 22.04
CA GLU A 314 -5.23 -8.65 22.05
C GLU A 314 -5.82 -8.62 23.48
N GLY A 315 -5.10 -9.15 24.48
CA GLY A 315 -5.46 -9.04 25.90
C GLY A 315 -5.26 -7.65 26.54
N GLY A 316 -4.89 -6.63 25.76
CA GLY A 316 -4.74 -5.23 26.18
C GLY A 316 -3.35 -4.86 26.73
N ARG A 317 -2.42 -5.81 26.84
CA ARG A 317 -1.07 -5.54 27.33
C ARG A 317 -0.22 -4.88 26.24
N SER A 318 0.36 -3.71 26.50
CA SER A 318 1.17 -2.96 25.54
C SER A 318 2.63 -2.80 25.96
N PHE A 319 3.51 -2.72 24.96
CA PHE A 319 4.96 -2.53 25.08
C PHE A 319 5.39 -1.47 24.08
N ARG A 320 6.36 -0.63 24.44
CA ARG A 320 7.06 0.12 23.41
C ARG A 320 8.04 -0.79 22.68
N LEU A 321 8.15 -0.68 21.36
CA LEU A 321 9.04 -1.54 20.57
C LEU A 321 10.52 -1.41 20.97
N HIS A 322 10.93 -0.24 21.47
CA HIS A 322 12.27 -0.04 22.03
C HIS A 322 12.57 -0.96 23.25
N GLU A 323 11.55 -1.31 24.05
CA GLU A 323 11.71 -2.22 25.20
C GLU A 323 12.10 -3.63 24.74
N LEU A 324 11.60 -4.05 23.57
CA LEU A 324 11.95 -5.34 22.95
C LEU A 324 13.33 -5.29 22.29
N LYS A 325 13.70 -4.14 21.73
CA LYS A 325 15.00 -3.93 21.06
C LYS A 325 16.19 -4.12 22.01
N VAL A 326 16.06 -3.72 23.28
CA VAL A 326 17.18 -3.81 24.25
C VAL A 326 17.25 -5.14 24.99
N ARG A 327 16.22 -5.99 24.88
CA ARG A 327 16.13 -7.28 25.58
C ARG A 327 16.93 -8.36 24.86
N LYS A 328 17.82 -9.02 25.60
CA LYS A 328 18.62 -10.13 25.10
C LYS A 328 17.80 -11.41 25.06
N ILE A 329 17.98 -12.21 24.02
CA ILE A 329 17.34 -13.53 23.89
C ILE A 329 17.72 -14.43 25.08
N ASN A 330 18.96 -14.33 25.55
CA ASN A 330 19.46 -15.12 26.68
C ASN A 330 18.83 -14.77 28.04
N ASP A 331 18.18 -13.61 28.17
CA ASP A 331 17.46 -13.23 29.40
C ASP A 331 16.05 -13.84 29.46
N ILE A 332 15.60 -14.50 28.38
CA ILE A 332 14.29 -15.13 28.30
C ILE A 332 14.37 -16.52 28.95
N PRO A 333 13.39 -16.91 29.79
CA PRO A 333 13.38 -18.24 30.38
C PRO A 333 13.42 -19.34 29.29
N PRO A 334 14.28 -20.37 29.43
CA PRO A 334 14.48 -21.38 28.39
C PRO A 334 13.22 -22.11 27.94
N GLU A 335 12.23 -22.26 28.81
CA GLU A 335 10.91 -22.85 28.51
C GLU A 335 10.17 -22.10 27.41
N TYR A 336 10.33 -20.79 27.30
CA TYR A 336 9.72 -20.01 26.22
C TYR A 336 10.54 -20.05 24.94
N ILE A 337 11.86 -20.20 25.03
CA ILE A 337 12.73 -20.39 23.85
C ILE A 337 12.48 -21.77 23.21
N ARG A 338 12.07 -22.75 24.01
CA ARG A 338 11.73 -24.13 23.60
C ARG A 338 10.35 -24.23 22.93
N GLY A 339 10.19 -23.49 21.83
CA GLY A 339 9.11 -23.64 20.88
C GLY A 339 9.62 -23.22 19.51
N GLU A 340 9.80 -24.18 18.59
CA GLU A 340 10.18 -23.94 17.18
C GLU A 340 11.40 -23.03 16.90
N THR A 341 12.29 -22.81 17.87
CA THR A 341 13.55 -22.06 17.69
C THR A 341 14.69 -23.04 17.32
N PRO A 342 15.16 -23.09 16.05
CA PRO A 342 16.29 -23.95 15.70
C PRO A 342 17.56 -23.29 16.24
N GLY A 343 18.20 -23.94 17.23
CA GLY A 343 19.47 -23.49 17.80
C GLY A 343 19.71 -23.89 19.26
N TYR A 344 18.67 -24.27 20.01
CA TYR A 344 18.82 -24.63 21.42
C TYR A 344 18.07 -25.93 21.78
N ALA A 345 18.57 -27.06 21.29
CA ALA A 345 18.66 -28.34 22.02
C ALA A 345 19.31 -29.40 21.12
N LYS A 346 20.22 -30.18 21.71
CA LYS A 346 20.75 -31.42 21.16
C LYS A 346 19.59 -32.40 20.86
N ALA A 347 19.65 -32.99 19.67
CA ALA A 347 19.07 -34.27 19.25
C ALA A 347 17.53 -34.45 19.25
N ALA A 348 17.04 -34.92 18.09
CA ALA A 348 15.69 -35.38 17.74
C ALA A 348 14.63 -34.25 17.71
N VAL A 349 13.92 -33.97 16.62
CA VAL A 349 13.02 -34.86 15.86
C VAL A 349 12.95 -34.42 14.39
N ALA A 350 12.76 -35.38 13.50
CA ALA A 350 12.71 -35.25 12.05
C ALA A 350 11.38 -34.70 11.50
N GLN A 351 11.44 -34.21 10.26
CA GLN A 351 10.35 -33.88 9.33
C GLN A 351 9.72 -32.49 9.42
N GLU A 352 10.51 -31.48 9.09
CA GLU A 352 10.19 -30.52 8.02
C GLU A 352 11.49 -29.84 7.60
N SER A 353 11.68 -29.68 6.29
CA SER A 353 12.93 -29.26 5.65
C SER A 353 13.37 -27.86 6.10
N ARG A 354 14.15 -27.77 7.19
CA ARG A 354 14.74 -26.51 7.69
C ARG A 354 16.24 -26.49 7.37
N PRO A 355 16.79 -25.47 6.71
CA PRO A 355 18.22 -25.20 6.80
C PRO A 355 18.54 -24.81 8.25
N ALA A 356 19.63 -25.35 8.79
CA ALA A 356 20.07 -25.08 10.17
C ALA A 356 20.27 -23.56 10.36
N GLY A 357 19.41 -22.93 11.19
CA GLY A 357 19.56 -21.52 11.53
C GLY A 357 20.78 -21.29 12.45
N PRO A 358 21.41 -20.11 12.40
CA PRO A 358 22.57 -19.82 13.23
C PRO A 358 22.20 -19.80 14.72
N ALA A 359 23.08 -20.33 15.56
CA ALA A 359 22.98 -20.18 17.01
C ALA A 359 23.02 -18.68 17.36
N TYR A 360 22.03 -18.17 18.09
CA TYR A 360 22.01 -16.77 18.53
C TYR A 360 23.22 -16.47 19.39
N HIS A 361 23.89 -15.36 19.11
CA HIS A 361 24.98 -14.85 19.92
C HIS A 361 24.45 -14.30 21.25
N LYS A 362 25.31 -14.25 22.28
CA LYS A 362 24.91 -13.77 23.62
C LYS A 362 24.34 -12.35 23.64
N ASP A 363 24.71 -11.56 22.65
CA ASP A 363 24.32 -10.16 22.51
C ASP A 363 23.11 -9.97 21.60
N ASP A 364 22.53 -11.05 21.05
CA ASP A 364 21.37 -10.97 20.19
C ASP A 364 20.12 -10.59 20.99
N THR A 365 19.31 -9.72 20.39
CA THR A 365 18.11 -9.19 21.00
C THR A 365 16.86 -9.84 20.41
N MET A 366 15.71 -9.64 21.05
CA MET A 366 14.44 -10.21 20.56
C MET A 366 14.05 -9.70 19.17
N VAL A 367 14.56 -8.54 18.77
CA VAL A 367 14.29 -7.91 17.48
C VAL A 367 15.48 -8.11 16.55
N GLY A 368 15.34 -9.04 15.60
CA GLY A 368 16.30 -9.30 14.53
C GLY A 368 16.56 -10.79 14.34
N LYS A 369 17.34 -11.13 13.30
CA LYS A 369 17.80 -12.50 13.00
C LYS A 369 16.67 -13.54 12.91
N GLY A 370 15.44 -13.10 12.66
CA GLY A 370 14.27 -13.94 12.57
C GLY A 370 13.87 -14.63 13.88
N PHE A 371 14.27 -14.10 15.05
CA PHE A 371 13.82 -14.61 16.35
C PHE A 371 12.29 -14.60 16.44
N VAL A 372 11.74 -15.66 17.03
CA VAL A 372 10.28 -15.84 17.14
C VAL A 372 9.84 -15.32 18.50
N ILE A 373 9.17 -14.18 18.51
CA ILE A 373 8.52 -13.65 19.71
C ILE A 373 7.07 -14.13 19.69
N THR A 374 6.67 -14.93 20.67
CA THR A 374 5.27 -15.42 20.77
C THR A 374 4.43 -14.51 21.65
N TYR A 375 3.11 -14.63 21.52
CA TYR A 375 2.15 -13.96 22.37
C TYR A 375 2.38 -14.30 23.86
N GLU A 376 2.61 -15.58 24.17
CA GLU A 376 2.80 -16.07 25.54
C GLU A 376 4.10 -15.54 26.18
N MET A 377 5.16 -15.38 25.38
CA MET A 377 6.40 -14.72 25.83
C MET A 377 6.13 -13.30 26.30
N LEU A 378 5.34 -12.56 25.53
CA LEU A 378 4.99 -11.17 25.82
C LEU A 378 3.99 -11.08 26.98
N GLU A 379 3.02 -11.98 27.05
CA GLU A 379 2.05 -12.02 28.15
C GLU A 379 2.73 -12.27 29.50
N ASN A 380 3.76 -13.11 29.54
CA ASN A 380 4.55 -13.41 30.74
C ASN A 380 5.81 -12.55 30.87
N PHE A 381 5.93 -11.49 30.07
CA PHE A 381 7.12 -10.64 30.04
C PHE A 381 7.25 -9.88 31.36
N GLU A 382 8.04 -10.33 32.31
CA GLU A 382 8.25 -9.56 33.53
C GLU A 382 9.03 -8.27 33.19
N LYS A 383 8.48 -7.11 33.54
CA LYS A 383 9.28 -5.88 33.62
C LYS A 383 10.27 -6.11 34.75
N ARG A 384 11.48 -6.61 34.44
CA ARG A 384 12.53 -6.62 35.47
C ARG A 384 12.71 -5.19 35.97
N ALA A 385 12.36 -5.04 37.25
CA ALA A 385 12.40 -3.84 38.04
C ALA A 385 13.73 -3.11 37.89
N GLU A 386 13.67 -1.79 38.08
CA GLU A 386 14.83 -0.94 38.34
C GLU A 386 15.91 -1.72 39.11
N GLY A 387 17.10 -1.81 38.50
CA GLY A 387 18.21 -2.54 39.11
C GLY A 387 18.48 -2.06 40.53
N PRO A 388 19.06 -2.91 41.40
CA PRO A 388 19.34 -2.53 42.77
C PRO A 388 20.21 -1.28 42.76
N ARG A 389 19.68 -0.16 43.28
CA ARG A 389 20.48 1.03 43.63
C ARG A 389 21.66 0.54 44.44
N GLY A 390 22.84 0.55 43.83
CA GLY A 390 24.10 0.24 44.48
C GLY A 390 24.24 1.17 45.67
N ARG A 391 24.00 0.63 46.86
CA ARG A 391 24.25 1.29 48.13
C ARG A 391 25.77 1.42 48.25
N TRP A 392 26.33 2.51 47.73
CA TRP A 392 27.69 2.96 48.01
C TRP A 392 27.73 3.36 49.50
N LEU A 393 27.94 2.36 50.35
CA LEU A 393 28.34 2.57 51.74
C LEU A 393 29.84 2.91 51.71
N SER A 394 30.11 4.20 51.88
CA SER A 394 31.43 4.75 52.17
C SER A 394 32.09 4.00 53.33
N ARG A 395 33.02 3.10 53.03
CA ARG A 395 34.01 2.63 53.99
C ARG A 395 35.08 3.72 54.12
N MET A 396 34.81 4.73 54.96
CA MET A 396 35.90 5.56 55.50
C MET A 396 36.75 4.67 56.41
N ARG A 397 38.02 4.57 56.05
CA ARG A 397 39.10 4.01 56.87
C ARG A 397 39.20 4.82 58.17
N GLY A 398 38.86 4.20 59.30
CA GLY A 398 39.51 4.51 60.56
C GLY A 398 40.69 3.55 60.72
N ARG A 399 41.91 4.07 60.64
CA ARG A 399 43.09 3.43 61.23
C ARG A 399 43.53 4.32 62.38
N ALA A 400 43.58 3.68 63.55
CA ALA A 400 44.23 4.16 64.77
C ALA A 400 45.73 4.37 64.56
#